data_AF-A0A7W0QB63-F1
#
_entry.id   AF-A0A7W0QB63-F1
#
_cell.length_a   1.000
_cell.length_b   1.000
_cell.length_c   1.000
_cell.angle_alpha   90.00
_cell.angle_beta   90.00
_cell.angle_gamma   90.00
#
_symmetry.space_group_name_H-M   'P 1'
#
loop_
_entity.id
_entity.type
_entity.pdbx_description
1 polymer ?
#
loop_
_entity_poly.entity_id
_entity_poly.type
_entity_poly.pdbx_seq_one_letter_code
_entity_poly.pdbx_strand_id
1 'polypeptide(L)'
;MSDRPDPDSLRELGENTTNVSNAWAGADDYLSQGLVVWVRRTAGDDRQHAVRAALAACQLVADSYPHDGESQAPKRYIDNMIGAIARWVENPSHNNHEAVRSSLDVTRQVHAWQTPDDIPHFWILEAVDHACLAVWSGERSSYIVPMDYGSCAARAVVCVFHAMVAGGTPEDRAVTKVLDAVLAADS
;
A
#
# COMPACT_ATOMS: atom_id res chain seq x y z
N MET A 1 1.44 20.96 -8.75
CA MET A 1 0.45 20.66 -7.70
C MET A 1 -0.58 19.75 -8.32
N SER A 2 -0.64 18.48 -7.89
CA SER A 2 -1.75 17.58 -8.24
C SER A 2 -2.94 18.03 -7.40
N ASP A 3 -4.00 18.53 -8.03
CA ASP A 3 -5.21 18.91 -7.30
C ASP A 3 -5.81 17.66 -6.64
N ARG A 4 -6.26 17.83 -5.39
CA ARG A 4 -6.93 16.77 -4.63
C ARG A 4 -8.22 16.37 -5.36
N PRO A 5 -8.37 15.12 -5.82
CA PRO A 5 -9.57 14.68 -6.49
C PRO A 5 -10.68 14.42 -5.47
N ASP A 6 -11.93 14.63 -5.88
CA ASP A 6 -13.08 14.11 -5.16
C ASP A 6 -13.34 12.63 -5.53
N PRO A 7 -14.18 11.90 -4.76
CA PRO A 7 -14.46 10.50 -5.03
C PRO A 7 -15.09 10.22 -6.40
N ASP A 8 -15.89 11.14 -6.96
CA ASP A 8 -16.52 10.94 -8.27
C ASP A 8 -15.50 11.07 -9.40
N SER A 9 -14.59 12.02 -9.29
CA SER A 9 -13.44 12.18 -10.19
C SER A 9 -12.52 10.96 -10.15
N LEU A 10 -12.33 10.34 -8.97
CA LEU A 10 -11.60 9.09 -8.86
C LEU A 10 -12.33 7.94 -9.57
N ARG A 11 -13.65 7.81 -9.39
CA ARG A 11 -14.43 6.77 -10.10
C ARG A 11 -14.36 6.95 -11.61
N GLU A 12 -14.52 8.16 -12.12
CA GLU A 12 -14.37 8.47 -13.54
C GLU A 12 -12.96 8.12 -14.04
N LEU A 13 -11.93 8.42 -13.25
CA LEU A 13 -10.56 8.05 -13.56
C LEU A 13 -10.39 6.51 -13.64
N GLY A 14 -10.98 5.77 -12.71
CA GLY A 14 -10.95 4.30 -12.72
C GLY A 14 -11.67 3.69 -13.91
N GLU A 15 -12.90 4.15 -14.20
CA GLU A 15 -13.70 3.70 -15.35
C GLU A 15 -12.96 3.90 -16.68
N ASN A 16 -12.25 5.03 -16.82
CA ASN A 16 -11.48 5.36 -18.02
C ASN A 16 -10.13 4.64 -18.11
N THR A 17 -9.75 3.81 -17.13
CA THR A 17 -8.46 3.11 -17.11
C THR A 17 -8.63 1.60 -17.29
N THR A 18 -9.06 1.18 -18.48
CA THR A 18 -9.18 -0.24 -18.88
C THR A 18 -7.86 -0.89 -19.33
N ASN A 19 -6.70 -0.31 -18.96
CA ASN A 19 -5.40 -0.84 -19.36
C ASN A 19 -4.94 -1.98 -18.43
N VAL A 20 -4.75 -3.16 -19.04
CA VAL A 20 -4.31 -4.42 -18.40
C VAL A 20 -3.03 -4.28 -17.57
N SER A 21 -2.17 -3.29 -17.87
CA SER A 21 -0.94 -3.00 -17.12
C SER A 21 -1.15 -2.36 -15.75
N ASN A 22 -2.33 -1.79 -15.48
CA ASN A 22 -2.72 -1.21 -14.19
C ASN A 22 -3.75 -2.06 -13.44
N ALA A 23 -4.27 -3.10 -14.07
CA ALA A 23 -5.23 -4.00 -13.46
C ALA A 23 -4.56 -4.76 -12.30
N TRP A 24 -5.05 -4.53 -11.09
CA TRP A 24 -4.70 -5.29 -9.91
C TRP A 24 -5.98 -5.88 -9.33
N ALA A 25 -5.96 -7.18 -9.04
CA ALA A 25 -7.11 -7.92 -8.51
C ALA A 25 -7.54 -7.49 -7.09
N GLY A 26 -6.86 -6.52 -6.49
CA GLY A 26 -7.30 -5.88 -5.25
C GLY A 26 -8.01 -4.54 -5.46
N ALA A 27 -8.23 -4.11 -6.70
CA ALA A 27 -8.98 -2.90 -7.05
C ALA A 27 -10.20 -3.27 -7.91
N ASP A 28 -11.19 -3.89 -7.27
CA ASP A 28 -12.33 -4.53 -7.95
C ASP A 28 -13.43 -3.53 -8.36
N ASP A 29 -13.39 -2.31 -7.84
CA ASP A 29 -14.31 -1.23 -8.14
C ASP A 29 -13.59 -0.01 -8.77
N TYR A 30 -14.36 0.86 -9.42
CA TYR A 30 -13.81 2.02 -10.12
C TYR A 30 -13.17 3.07 -9.19
N LEU A 31 -13.61 3.20 -7.95
CA LEU A 31 -13.01 4.13 -7.00
C LEU A 31 -11.59 3.65 -6.64
N SER A 32 -11.44 2.39 -6.32
CA SER A 32 -10.17 1.74 -6.00
C SER A 32 -9.21 1.77 -7.20
N GLN A 33 -9.71 1.53 -8.41
CA GLN A 33 -8.93 1.70 -9.65
C GLN A 33 -8.48 3.14 -9.86
N GLY A 34 -9.37 4.11 -9.64
CA GLY A 34 -9.08 5.53 -9.68
C GLY A 34 -7.98 5.93 -8.70
N LEU A 35 -8.07 5.43 -7.46
CA LEU A 35 -7.06 5.64 -6.43
C LEU A 35 -5.69 5.10 -6.86
N VAL A 36 -5.62 3.88 -7.42
CA VAL A 36 -4.35 3.33 -7.93
C VAL A 36 -3.72 4.29 -8.95
N VAL A 37 -4.51 4.73 -9.92
CA VAL A 37 -4.04 5.58 -11.02
C VAL A 37 -3.60 6.95 -10.50
N TRP A 38 -4.40 7.57 -9.64
CA TRP A 38 -4.09 8.89 -9.09
C TRP A 38 -2.85 8.86 -8.20
N VAL A 39 -2.71 7.86 -7.31
CA VAL A 39 -1.51 7.73 -6.46
C VAL A 39 -0.29 7.53 -7.33
N ARG A 40 -0.35 6.66 -8.34
CA ARG A 40 0.80 6.45 -9.25
C ARG A 40 1.19 7.73 -9.99
N ARG A 41 0.22 8.54 -10.44
CA ARG A 41 0.50 9.82 -11.11
C ARG A 41 1.03 10.89 -10.16
N THR A 42 0.61 10.87 -8.91
CA THR A 42 0.97 11.90 -7.91
C THR A 42 2.32 11.58 -7.27
N ALA A 43 2.57 10.31 -6.98
CA ALA A 43 3.67 9.86 -6.15
C ALA A 43 4.66 8.92 -6.86
N GLY A 44 4.33 8.43 -8.05
CA GLY A 44 5.04 7.31 -8.68
C GLY A 44 6.24 7.67 -9.54
N ASP A 45 6.62 8.95 -9.66
CA ASP A 45 7.80 9.39 -10.43
C ASP A 45 9.07 9.47 -9.56
N ASP A 46 8.94 9.52 -8.23
CA ASP A 46 10.05 9.52 -7.28
C ASP A 46 9.88 8.39 -6.25
N ARG A 47 10.90 7.54 -6.12
CA ARG A 47 10.85 6.39 -5.22
C ARG A 47 10.73 6.79 -3.75
N GLN A 48 11.41 7.85 -3.33
CA GLN A 48 11.39 8.26 -1.93
C GLN A 48 10.02 8.82 -1.56
N HIS A 49 9.44 9.65 -2.42
CA HIS A 49 8.08 10.15 -2.28
C HIS A 49 7.05 9.00 -2.30
N ALA A 50 7.14 8.05 -3.24
CA ALA A 50 6.27 6.87 -3.30
C ALA A 50 6.27 6.08 -1.98
N VAL A 51 7.47 5.83 -1.43
CA VAL A 51 7.62 5.12 -0.15
C VAL A 51 7.08 5.94 1.02
N ARG A 52 7.28 7.26 1.05
CA ARG A 52 6.70 8.14 2.08
C ARG A 52 5.18 8.10 2.05
N ALA A 53 4.57 8.18 0.87
CA ALA A 53 3.13 8.10 0.69
C ALA A 53 2.58 6.74 1.17
N ALA A 54 3.23 5.63 0.80
CA ALA A 54 2.86 4.30 1.27
C ALA A 54 2.99 4.15 2.79
N LEU A 55 4.08 4.66 3.38
CA LEU A 55 4.32 4.65 4.83
C LEU A 55 3.26 5.46 5.58
N ALA A 56 3.00 6.70 5.14
CA ALA A 56 2.00 7.58 5.74
C ALA A 56 0.60 6.96 5.70
N ALA A 57 0.24 6.31 4.59
CA ALA A 57 -1.02 5.57 4.48
C ALA A 57 -1.06 4.39 5.46
N CYS A 58 -0.02 3.54 5.51
CA CYS A 58 0.05 2.39 6.42
C CYS A 58 -0.15 2.78 7.90
N GLN A 59 0.39 3.94 8.30
CA GLN A 59 0.23 4.45 9.66
C GLN A 59 -1.22 4.75 10.05
N LEU A 60 -2.12 4.99 9.09
CA LEU A 60 -3.55 5.22 9.37
C LEU A 60 -4.27 4.00 9.97
N VAL A 61 -3.75 2.79 9.71
CA VAL A 61 -4.41 1.52 10.06
C VAL A 61 -3.54 0.60 10.91
N ALA A 62 -2.26 0.92 11.11
CA ALA A 62 -1.30 0.06 11.80
C ALA A 62 -1.73 -0.31 13.22
N ASP A 63 -2.32 0.62 13.96
CA ASP A 63 -2.76 0.42 15.35
C ASP A 63 -4.05 -0.41 15.46
N SER A 64 -4.81 -0.52 14.37
CA SER A 64 -6.02 -1.34 14.29
C SER A 64 -5.71 -2.84 14.12
N TYR A 65 -4.44 -3.20 13.91
CA TYR A 65 -4.02 -4.60 13.81
C TYR A 65 -3.94 -5.25 15.21
N PRO A 66 -4.57 -6.42 15.42
CA PRO A 66 -4.62 -7.06 16.74
C PRO A 66 -3.24 -7.50 17.22
N HIS A 67 -3.04 -7.49 18.53
CA HIS A 67 -1.72 -7.75 19.13
C HIS A 67 -1.37 -9.24 19.17
N ASP A 68 -2.36 -10.13 19.24
CA ASP A 68 -2.18 -11.56 19.42
C ASP A 68 -3.27 -12.38 18.69
N GLY A 69 -2.85 -13.31 17.82
CA GLY A 69 -3.72 -14.29 17.18
C GLY A 69 -2.90 -15.48 16.66
N GLU A 70 -3.30 -16.72 17.02
CA GLU A 70 -2.51 -17.93 16.74
C GLU A 70 -2.37 -18.26 15.23
N SER A 71 -3.23 -17.70 14.39
CA SER A 71 -3.29 -17.96 12.94
C SER A 71 -2.88 -16.77 12.07
N GLN A 72 -2.42 -15.66 12.67
CA GLN A 72 -2.11 -14.42 11.96
C GLN A 72 -0.66 -13.99 12.16
N ALA A 73 -0.22 -13.02 11.36
CA ALA A 73 1.04 -12.33 11.63
C ALA A 73 0.98 -11.71 13.03
N PRO A 74 2.03 -11.81 13.86
CA PRO A 74 2.02 -11.09 15.13
C PRO A 74 2.16 -9.58 14.87
N LYS A 75 1.59 -8.70 15.70
CA LYS A 75 1.68 -7.23 15.52
C LYS A 75 3.12 -6.71 15.35
N ARG A 76 4.07 -7.32 16.06
CA ARG A 76 5.51 -7.04 15.91
C ARG A 76 6.02 -7.17 14.47
N TYR A 77 5.39 -8.01 13.65
CA TYR A 77 5.70 -8.14 12.22
C TYR A 77 5.42 -6.84 11.48
N ILE A 78 4.23 -6.26 11.70
CA ILE A 78 3.81 -4.97 11.14
C ILE A 78 4.70 -3.84 11.65
N ASP A 79 4.94 -3.79 12.96
CA ASP A 79 5.79 -2.77 13.59
C ASP A 79 7.23 -2.80 13.05
N ASN A 80 7.77 -4.00 12.87
CA ASN A 80 9.12 -4.17 12.34
C ASN A 80 9.23 -3.66 10.90
N MET A 81 8.24 -3.95 10.04
CA MET A 81 8.22 -3.46 8.65
C MET A 81 8.04 -1.95 8.58
N ILE A 82 7.05 -1.38 9.30
CA ILE A 82 6.84 0.08 9.36
C ILE A 82 8.11 0.78 9.87
N GLY A 83 8.71 0.25 10.94
CA GLY A 83 9.95 0.79 11.50
C GLY A 83 11.14 0.68 10.54
N ALA A 84 11.25 -0.41 9.77
CA ALA A 84 12.31 -0.56 8.76
C ALA A 84 12.13 0.44 7.61
N ILE A 85 10.90 0.63 7.12
CA ILE A 85 10.59 1.60 6.07
C ILE A 85 10.87 3.03 6.56
N ALA A 86 10.47 3.37 7.79
CA ALA A 86 10.74 4.68 8.39
C ALA A 86 12.25 4.99 8.44
N ARG A 87 13.07 4.03 8.91
CA ARG A 87 14.54 4.17 8.90
C ARG A 87 15.12 4.35 7.49
N TRP A 88 14.53 3.67 6.49
CA TRP A 88 14.94 3.84 5.11
C TRP A 88 14.56 5.24 4.58
N VAL A 89 13.36 5.75 4.90
CA VAL A 89 12.93 7.10 4.51
C VAL A 89 13.86 8.18 5.08
N GLU A 90 14.29 8.02 6.34
CA GLU A 90 15.23 8.92 7.02
C GLU A 90 16.65 8.84 6.43
N ASN A 91 17.11 7.64 6.07
CA ASN A 91 18.44 7.40 5.52
C ASN A 91 18.42 6.28 4.46
N PRO A 92 18.27 6.61 3.16
CA PRO A 92 18.19 5.64 2.06
C PRO A 92 19.53 4.96 1.74
N SER A 93 20.05 4.16 2.68
CA SER A 93 21.30 3.40 2.54
C SER A 93 21.06 1.95 2.10
N HIS A 94 22.10 1.29 1.58
CA HIS A 94 22.05 -0.15 1.27
C HIS A 94 21.67 -0.99 2.49
N ASN A 95 22.22 -0.67 3.68
CA ASN A 95 21.90 -1.38 4.91
C ASN A 95 20.43 -1.24 5.31
N ASN A 96 19.86 -0.04 5.17
CA ASN A 96 18.45 0.18 5.46
C ASN A 96 17.54 -0.45 4.40
N HIS A 97 17.99 -0.50 3.14
CA HIS A 97 17.30 -1.25 2.09
C HIS A 97 17.24 -2.75 2.45
N GLU A 98 18.37 -3.36 2.81
CA GLU A 98 18.44 -4.76 3.24
C GLU A 98 17.66 -5.04 4.53
N ALA A 99 17.56 -4.06 5.43
CA ALA A 99 16.74 -4.17 6.63
C ALA A 99 15.24 -4.26 6.29
N VAL A 100 14.74 -3.43 5.36
CA VAL A 100 13.39 -3.60 4.80
C VAL A 100 13.31 -4.95 4.07
N ARG A 101 14.40 -5.37 3.41
CA ARG A 101 14.46 -6.67 2.74
C ARG A 101 14.15 -7.85 3.63
N SER A 102 14.81 -7.83 4.78
CA SER A 102 14.78 -8.91 5.76
C SER A 102 13.52 -8.91 6.61
N SER A 103 12.76 -7.80 6.64
CA SER A 103 11.50 -7.72 7.40
C SER A 103 10.32 -8.36 6.67
N LEU A 104 10.35 -8.48 5.35
CA LEU A 104 9.29 -9.08 4.55
C LEU A 104 9.40 -10.61 4.57
N ASP A 105 8.39 -11.31 5.09
CA ASP A 105 8.33 -12.77 5.04
C ASP A 105 7.66 -13.24 3.74
N VAL A 106 8.51 -13.41 2.74
CA VAL A 106 8.12 -13.76 1.37
C VAL A 106 7.81 -15.25 1.21
N THR A 107 8.03 -16.02 2.27
CA THR A 107 7.81 -17.47 2.33
C THR A 107 6.52 -17.83 3.02
N ARG A 108 5.76 -16.84 3.53
CA ARG A 108 4.40 -17.06 3.98
C ARG A 108 3.60 -17.69 2.86
N GLN A 109 3.22 -18.95 3.07
CA GLN A 109 2.35 -19.76 2.20
C GLN A 109 0.92 -19.17 2.07
N VAL A 110 0.70 -17.97 2.59
CA VAL A 110 -0.58 -17.29 2.81
C VAL A 110 -0.98 -16.43 1.59
N HIS A 111 -0.03 -16.09 0.70
CA HIS A 111 -0.28 -15.07 -0.33
C HIS A 111 -0.85 -15.58 -1.67
N ALA A 112 -0.98 -16.90 -1.88
CA ALA A 112 -1.31 -17.41 -3.21
C ALA A 112 -2.79 -17.77 -3.43
N TRP A 113 -3.60 -17.95 -2.37
CA TRP A 113 -4.96 -18.48 -2.49
C TRP A 113 -5.98 -17.90 -1.49
N GLN A 114 -5.61 -16.89 -0.69
CA GLN A 114 -6.48 -16.36 0.36
C GLN A 114 -7.08 -15.02 -0.06
N THR A 115 -8.40 -14.91 0.06
CA THR A 115 -9.14 -13.69 -0.21
C THR A 115 -9.34 -12.90 1.09
N PRO A 116 -9.81 -11.64 1.03
CA PRO A 116 -10.20 -10.88 2.23
C PRO A 116 -11.19 -11.63 3.14
N ASP A 117 -11.95 -12.59 2.60
CA ASP A 117 -12.91 -13.40 3.33
C ASP A 117 -12.25 -14.48 4.20
N ASP A 118 -11.01 -14.86 3.89
CA ASP A 118 -10.29 -15.94 4.56
C ASP A 118 -9.41 -15.43 5.71
N ILE A 119 -9.05 -14.14 5.73
CA ILE A 119 -8.11 -13.57 6.70
C ILE A 119 -8.64 -12.25 7.27
N PRO A 120 -9.01 -12.22 8.57
CA PRO A 120 -9.27 -10.96 9.25
C PRO A 120 -8.04 -10.05 9.17
N HIS A 121 -8.24 -8.78 8.81
CA HIS A 121 -7.18 -7.77 8.60
C HIS A 121 -6.23 -8.02 7.42
N PHE A 122 -6.63 -8.86 6.44
CA PHE A 122 -5.92 -9.08 5.17
C PHE A 122 -5.36 -7.79 4.56
N TRP A 123 -6.20 -6.77 4.44
CA TRP A 123 -5.84 -5.49 3.84
C TRP A 123 -4.73 -4.74 4.57
N ILE A 124 -4.62 -4.87 5.90
CA ILE A 124 -3.52 -4.24 6.64
C ILE A 124 -2.20 -4.95 6.32
N LEU A 125 -2.22 -6.28 6.20
CA LEU A 125 -1.05 -7.09 5.84
C LEU A 125 -0.56 -6.76 4.43
N GLU A 126 -1.47 -6.77 3.46
CA GLU A 126 -1.14 -6.44 2.07
C GLU A 126 -0.62 -5.01 1.92
N ALA A 127 -1.14 -4.06 2.70
CA ALA A 127 -0.65 -2.68 2.67
C ALA A 127 0.84 -2.58 3.03
N VAL A 128 1.25 -3.18 4.14
CA VAL A 128 2.64 -3.09 4.62
C VAL A 128 3.60 -3.93 3.78
N ASP A 129 3.15 -5.04 3.21
CA ASP A 129 3.95 -5.84 2.28
C ASP A 129 4.18 -5.04 0.98
N HIS A 130 3.15 -4.41 0.43
CA HIS A 130 3.30 -3.52 -0.72
C HIS A 130 4.17 -2.29 -0.43
N ALA A 131 4.11 -1.73 0.78
CA ALA A 131 5.00 -0.64 1.19
C ALA A 131 6.47 -1.10 1.24
N CYS A 132 6.76 -2.31 1.72
CA CYS A 132 8.11 -2.90 1.65
C CYS A 132 8.56 -3.08 0.19
N LEU A 133 7.67 -3.55 -0.68
CA LEU A 133 7.96 -3.73 -2.11
C LEU A 133 8.18 -2.40 -2.84
N ALA A 134 7.56 -1.31 -2.41
CA ALA A 134 7.83 0.04 -2.91
C ALA A 134 9.27 0.48 -2.58
N VAL A 135 9.81 0.02 -1.45
CA VAL A 135 11.24 0.19 -1.16
C VAL A 135 12.07 -0.63 -2.13
N TRP A 136 11.77 -1.88 -2.46
CA TRP A 136 12.74 -2.69 -3.23
C TRP A 136 12.72 -2.49 -4.73
N SER A 137 11.61 -2.02 -5.30
CA SER A 137 11.32 -2.02 -6.74
C SER A 137 12.57 -1.73 -7.60
N GLY A 138 13.09 -2.78 -8.23
CA GLY A 138 14.38 -2.78 -8.90
C GLY A 138 14.96 -4.18 -9.13
N GLU A 139 14.71 -5.16 -8.26
CA GLU A 139 15.25 -6.51 -8.44
C GLU A 139 14.42 -7.57 -7.69
N ARG A 140 13.31 -7.99 -8.30
CA ARG A 140 12.71 -9.30 -7.98
C ARG A 140 12.33 -10.01 -9.26
N SER A 141 13.15 -10.98 -9.63
CA SER A 141 12.98 -11.92 -10.75
C SER A 141 11.83 -12.94 -10.54
N SER A 142 10.94 -12.75 -9.56
CA SER A 142 9.99 -13.78 -9.11
C SER A 142 8.51 -13.39 -9.12
N TYR A 143 8.12 -12.19 -9.59
CA TYR A 143 6.72 -11.89 -9.86
C TYR A 143 6.45 -11.88 -11.36
N ILE A 144 5.32 -12.46 -11.76
CA ILE A 144 4.82 -12.58 -13.14
C ILE A 144 4.64 -11.19 -13.82
N VAL A 145 4.69 -10.10 -13.05
CA VAL A 145 4.67 -8.72 -13.55
C VAL A 145 5.76 -7.90 -12.83
N PRO A 146 6.67 -7.22 -13.55
CA PRO A 146 7.58 -6.24 -12.95
C PRO A 146 6.76 -5.15 -12.24
N MET A 147 7.01 -4.94 -10.95
CA MET A 147 6.33 -3.89 -10.17
C MET A 147 7.31 -2.74 -9.88
N ASP A 148 6.99 -1.55 -10.39
CA ASP A 148 7.69 -0.33 -10.03
C ASP A 148 7.25 0.21 -8.66
N TYR A 149 8.05 1.11 -8.06
CA TYR A 149 7.78 1.66 -6.73
C TYR A 149 6.42 2.38 -6.67
N GLY A 150 6.05 3.09 -7.73
CA GLY A 150 4.78 3.82 -7.81
C GLY A 150 3.59 2.87 -7.76
N SER A 151 3.67 1.74 -8.44
CA SER A 151 2.64 0.70 -8.47
C SER A 151 2.51 0.01 -7.11
N CYS A 152 3.63 -0.30 -6.46
CA CYS A 152 3.63 -0.85 -5.10
C CYS A 152 3.03 0.15 -4.10
N ALA A 153 3.41 1.43 -4.16
CA ALA A 153 2.87 2.47 -3.29
C ALA A 153 1.36 2.66 -3.49
N ALA A 154 0.92 2.71 -4.75
CA ALA A 154 -0.50 2.82 -5.10
C ALA A 154 -1.33 1.66 -4.53
N ARG A 155 -0.83 0.41 -4.62
CA ARG A 155 -1.50 -0.75 -4.02
C ARG A 155 -1.52 -0.67 -2.49
N ALA A 156 -0.43 -0.27 -1.85
CA ALA A 156 -0.40 -0.08 -0.41
C ALA A 156 -1.48 0.91 0.07
N VAL A 157 -1.65 2.02 -0.65
CA VAL A 157 -2.67 3.03 -0.34
C VAL A 157 -4.09 2.48 -0.52
N VAL A 158 -4.35 1.71 -1.58
CA VAL A 158 -5.67 1.09 -1.79
C VAL A 158 -5.97 0.00 -0.76
N CYS A 159 -4.97 -0.80 -0.37
CA CYS A 159 -5.10 -1.73 0.75
C CYS A 159 -5.48 -1.01 2.04
N VAL A 160 -4.85 0.14 2.35
CA VAL A 160 -5.23 0.96 3.52
C VAL A 160 -6.67 1.45 3.41
N PHE A 161 -7.09 1.93 2.24
CA PHE A 161 -8.47 2.32 2.00
C PHE A 161 -9.45 1.18 2.31
N HIS A 162 -9.21 -0.01 1.76
CA HIS A 162 -10.06 -1.18 2.04
C HIS A 162 -10.03 -1.60 3.51
N ALA A 163 -8.86 -1.54 4.18
CA ALA A 163 -8.75 -1.83 5.60
C ALA A 163 -9.60 -0.86 6.45
N MET A 164 -9.63 0.43 6.09
CA MET A 164 -10.42 1.44 6.79
C MET A 164 -11.92 1.22 6.59
N VAL A 165 -12.35 0.92 5.36
CA VAL A 165 -13.76 0.63 5.04
C VAL A 165 -14.22 -0.64 5.74
N ALA A 166 -13.43 -1.72 5.67
CA ALA A 166 -13.71 -2.97 6.40
C ALA A 166 -13.74 -2.78 7.92
N GLY A 167 -12.95 -1.84 8.45
CA GLY A 167 -12.96 -1.41 9.85
C GLY A 167 -14.11 -0.47 10.23
N GLY A 168 -15.05 -0.17 9.32
CA GLY A 168 -16.23 0.65 9.57
C GLY A 168 -16.04 2.15 9.36
N THR A 169 -14.92 2.60 8.77
CA THR A 169 -14.78 4.00 8.36
C THR A 169 -15.64 4.25 7.10
N PRO A 170 -16.48 5.30 7.08
CA PRO A 170 -17.22 5.68 5.87
C PRO A 170 -16.29 5.90 4.66
N GLU A 171 -16.72 5.46 3.48
CA GLU A 171 -15.91 5.46 2.26
C GLU A 171 -15.34 6.85 1.91
N ASP A 172 -16.18 7.88 1.94
CA ASP A 172 -15.82 9.28 1.68
C ASP A 172 -14.72 9.79 2.62
N ARG A 173 -14.81 9.40 3.90
CA ARG A 173 -13.82 9.72 4.93
C ARG A 173 -12.53 8.91 4.75
N ALA A 174 -12.64 7.65 4.33
CA ALA A 174 -11.48 6.80 4.05
C ALA A 174 -10.69 7.35 2.86
N VAL A 175 -11.35 7.67 1.74
CA VAL A 175 -10.76 8.34 0.57
C VAL A 175 -10.06 9.62 0.99
N THR A 176 -10.74 10.47 1.74
CA THR A 176 -10.18 11.74 2.24
C THR A 176 -8.86 11.54 2.97
N LYS A 177 -8.82 10.61 3.94
CA LYS A 177 -7.63 10.37 4.74
C LYS A 177 -6.46 9.81 3.94
N VAL A 178 -6.72 8.91 2.99
CA VAL A 178 -5.64 8.36 2.17
C VAL A 178 -5.09 9.38 1.17
N LEU A 179 -5.93 10.24 0.60
CA LEU A 179 -5.47 11.35 -0.24
C LEU A 179 -4.62 12.34 0.57
N ASP A 180 -5.05 12.68 1.79
CA ASP A 180 -4.29 13.56 2.69
C ASP A 180 -2.92 12.96 3.04
N ALA A 181 -2.84 11.66 3.29
CA ALA A 181 -1.58 10.97 3.56
C ALA A 181 -0.61 11.01 2.36
N VAL A 182 -1.13 10.82 1.14
CA VAL A 182 -0.32 10.89 -0.10
C VAL A 182 0.18 12.31 -0.34
N LEU A 183 -0.69 13.31 -0.21
CA LEU A 183 -0.32 14.72 -0.43
C LEU A 183 0.65 15.24 0.64
N ALA A 184 0.53 14.78 1.90
CA ALA A 184 1.43 15.18 2.97
C ALA A 184 2.86 14.64 2.79
N ALA A 185 3.05 13.56 2.03
CA ALA A 185 4.35 12.92 1.80
C ALA A 185 5.34 13.78 0.97
N ASP A 186 4.86 14.86 0.35
CA ASP A 186 5.66 15.88 -0.34
C ASP A 186 6.38 16.87 0.60
N SER A 187 6.01 16.87 1.89
CA SER A 187 6.48 17.84 2.91
C SER A 187 7.73 17.34 3.63
#